data_AF-A0A9W8JRU8-F1
#
_entry.id   AF-A0A9W8JRU8-F1
#
_cell.length_a   1.000
_cell.length_b   1.000
_cell.length_c   1.000
_cell.angle_alpha   90.00
_cell.angle_beta   90.00
_cell.angle_gamma   90.00
#
_symmetry.space_group_name_H-M   'P 1'
#
loop_
_entity.id
_entity.type
_entity.pdbx_description
1 polymer ?
#
loop_
_entity_poly.entity_id
_entity_poly.type
_entity_poly.pdbx_seq_one_letter_code
_entity_poly.pdbx_strand_id
1 'polypeptide(L)'
;MSSSSPSFARLTSTNYTTWSGDMEAWLKSQGLWRIVSGSQKRPELKPPSASNANPPSDSTTTSATAAAETELHEAKTLELQDAWDAKSDKAAGWIWLMLDQDQKTLVDGCKDDPCAMWTTLESTYRQKKAGSRFNAYDDLFSIRKSDDESLQSLINRVDESMKLCQSLRPKDFDLKALDRELTSMVLIRALPDEYSHFVSSLLLMDKLDKDTVQQAFLTEEIQRRRRAADAVSVAAMAAGERSQAGRVGRKLETTPGSQEGSGIYCHCPSCGVHRQCKCYFGSPRSFFPHPTPR
;
A
#
# COMPACT_ATOMS: atom_id res chain seq x y z
N MET A 1 27.80 -32.41 6.22
CA MET A 1 27.87 -30.95 6.41
C MET A 1 26.63 -30.53 7.17
N SER A 2 26.78 -30.02 8.39
CA SER A 2 25.66 -29.68 9.26
C SER A 2 24.83 -28.57 8.62
N SER A 3 23.60 -28.87 8.20
CA SER A 3 22.65 -27.87 7.69
C SER A 3 22.14 -27.04 8.87
N SER A 4 22.90 -26.00 9.23
CA SER A 4 22.45 -25.04 10.22
C SER A 4 21.18 -24.35 9.72
N SER A 5 20.19 -24.28 10.60
CA SER A 5 18.98 -23.52 10.31
C SER A 5 19.32 -22.03 10.16
N PRO A 6 18.58 -21.28 9.34
CA PRO A 6 18.74 -19.83 9.24
C PRO A 6 18.59 -19.18 10.63
N SER A 7 19.44 -18.21 10.95
CA SER A 7 19.46 -17.55 12.27
C SER A 7 18.77 -16.18 12.29
N PHE A 8 18.13 -15.78 11.19
CA PHE A 8 17.40 -14.51 11.08
C PHE A 8 15.90 -14.72 11.35
N ALA A 9 15.18 -13.62 11.52
CA ALA A 9 13.75 -13.65 11.84
C ALA A 9 12.93 -14.30 10.71
N ARG A 10 11.82 -14.95 11.04
CA ARG A 10 10.84 -15.45 10.07
C ARG A 10 10.07 -14.30 9.43
N LEU A 11 9.45 -14.56 8.28
CA LEU A 11 8.61 -13.59 7.59
C LEU A 11 7.34 -13.34 8.39
N THR A 12 7.13 -12.08 8.75
CA THR A 12 5.91 -11.53 9.35
C THR A 12 5.25 -10.56 8.36
N SER A 13 4.13 -9.96 8.76
CA SER A 13 3.44 -8.95 7.95
C SER A 13 4.22 -7.64 7.77
N THR A 14 5.29 -7.40 8.53
CA THR A 14 5.98 -6.09 8.59
C THR A 14 7.45 -6.11 8.22
N ASN A 15 8.08 -7.28 8.08
CA ASN A 15 9.53 -7.39 7.92
C ASN A 15 10.01 -7.92 6.56
N TYR A 16 9.13 -7.98 5.55
CA TYR A 16 9.45 -8.55 4.23
C TYR A 16 10.72 -7.99 3.60
N THR A 17 10.97 -6.68 3.71
CA THR A 17 12.15 -6.04 3.10
C THR A 17 13.46 -6.62 3.64
N THR A 18 13.57 -6.79 4.95
CA THR A 18 14.75 -7.38 5.60
C THR A 18 14.79 -8.89 5.36
N TRP A 19 13.66 -9.57 5.59
CA TRP A 19 13.55 -11.02 5.43
C TRP A 19 13.93 -11.48 4.03
N SER A 20 13.44 -10.80 2.98
CA SER A 20 13.73 -11.19 1.59
C SER A 20 15.22 -11.10 1.28
N GLY A 21 15.92 -10.08 1.81
CA GLY A 21 17.37 -9.97 1.65
C GLY A 21 18.14 -11.11 2.34
N ASP A 22 17.81 -11.38 3.60
CA ASP A 22 18.46 -12.42 4.40
C ASP A 22 18.18 -13.83 3.85
N MET A 23 16.92 -14.07 3.45
CA MET A 23 16.50 -15.34 2.87
C MET A 23 17.13 -15.59 1.50
N GLU A 24 17.21 -14.57 0.63
CA GLU A 24 17.93 -14.65 -0.63
C GLU A 24 19.41 -14.98 -0.40
N ALA A 25 20.07 -14.28 0.52
CA ALA A 25 21.47 -14.52 0.86
C ALA A 25 21.71 -15.95 1.38
N TRP A 26 20.80 -16.43 2.24
CA TRP A 26 20.84 -17.78 2.77
C TRP A 26 20.64 -18.83 1.67
N LEU A 27 19.63 -18.67 0.79
CA LEU A 27 19.40 -19.56 -0.36
C LEU A 27 20.58 -19.56 -1.34
N LYS A 28 21.26 -18.43 -1.54
CA LYS A 28 22.50 -18.34 -2.33
C LYS A 28 23.63 -19.14 -1.69
N SER A 29 23.81 -19.03 -0.37
CA SER A 29 24.82 -19.80 0.37
C SER A 29 24.63 -21.32 0.24
N GLN A 30 23.39 -21.77 0.04
CA GLN A 30 23.03 -23.17 -0.15
C GLN A 30 23.03 -23.61 -1.62
N GLY A 31 23.30 -22.71 -2.56
CA GLY A 31 23.25 -23.00 -4.00
C GLY A 31 21.83 -23.23 -4.55
N LEU A 32 20.80 -22.77 -3.83
CA LEU A 32 19.39 -23.00 -4.16
C LEU A 32 18.75 -21.84 -4.92
N TRP A 33 19.31 -20.63 -4.79
CA TRP A 33 18.72 -19.40 -5.32
C TRP A 33 18.40 -19.45 -6.81
N ARG A 34 19.21 -20.12 -7.64
CA ARG A 34 18.98 -20.18 -9.10
C ARG A 34 17.66 -20.87 -9.46
N ILE A 35 17.18 -21.78 -8.62
CA ILE A 35 15.87 -22.43 -8.79
C ILE A 35 14.77 -21.47 -8.36
N VAL A 36 14.92 -20.85 -7.18
CA VAL A 36 13.96 -19.91 -6.59
C VAL A 36 13.75 -18.67 -7.48
N SER A 37 14.82 -18.14 -8.09
CA SER A 37 14.75 -17.01 -9.02
C SER A 37 14.26 -17.40 -10.42
N GLY A 38 13.95 -18.68 -10.66
CA GLY A 38 13.55 -19.21 -11.97
C GLY A 38 14.66 -19.22 -13.03
N SER A 39 15.90 -18.91 -12.67
CA SER A 39 17.04 -18.86 -13.60
C SER A 39 17.49 -20.25 -14.06
N GLN A 40 17.31 -21.27 -13.22
CA GLN A 40 17.57 -22.68 -13.54
C GLN A 40 16.24 -23.43 -13.63
N LYS A 41 15.84 -23.78 -14.85
CA LYS A 41 14.66 -24.61 -15.10
C LYS A 41 14.97 -26.10 -14.90
N ARG A 42 13.93 -26.87 -14.60
CA ARG A 42 13.99 -28.33 -14.59
C ARG A 42 14.44 -28.83 -15.98
N PRO A 43 15.44 -29.73 -16.06
CA PRO A 43 15.88 -30.30 -17.34
C PRO A 43 14.73 -31.02 -18.06
N GLU A 44 14.59 -30.83 -19.36
CA GLU A 44 13.53 -31.46 -20.17
C GLU A 44 14.10 -32.64 -21.00
N LEU A 45 13.35 -33.73 -21.07
CA LEU A 45 13.57 -34.80 -22.04
C LEU A 45 13.07 -34.30 -23.41
N LYS A 46 13.94 -33.66 -24.20
CA LYS A 46 13.63 -33.44 -25.61
C LYS A 46 14.01 -34.70 -26.39
N PRO A 47 13.07 -35.32 -27.14
CA PRO A 47 13.45 -36.34 -28.10
C PRO A 47 14.38 -35.73 -29.16
N PRO A 48 15.31 -36.51 -29.73
CA PRO A 48 16.19 -36.01 -30.78
C PRO A 48 15.33 -35.54 -31.95
N SER A 49 15.28 -34.22 -32.13
CA SER A 49 14.63 -33.61 -33.28
C SER A 49 15.40 -34.08 -34.52
N ALA A 50 14.76 -34.89 -35.36
CA ALA A 50 15.27 -35.27 -36.66
C ALA A 50 15.44 -34.01 -37.52
N SER A 51 16.61 -33.38 -37.47
CA SER A 51 16.98 -32.30 -38.38
C SER A 51 18.33 -32.60 -39.01
N ASN A 52 18.24 -33.09 -40.25
CA ASN A 52 19.23 -33.08 -41.31
C ASN A 52 20.53 -33.86 -41.08
N ALA A 53 20.47 -35.17 -41.26
CA ALA A 53 21.61 -35.95 -41.74
C ALA A 53 21.19 -36.71 -43.01
N ASN A 54 21.88 -36.43 -44.12
CA ASN A 54 21.83 -37.27 -45.32
C ASN A 54 22.15 -38.73 -44.94
N PRO A 55 21.52 -39.74 -45.56
CA PRO A 55 21.77 -41.13 -45.20
C PRO A 55 23.12 -41.58 -45.76
N PRO A 56 24.04 -42.12 -44.94
CA PRO A 56 25.00 -43.09 -45.44
C PRO A 56 24.34 -44.48 -45.39
N SER A 57 24.24 -45.09 -46.55
CA SER A 57 23.93 -46.51 -46.74
C SER A 57 24.95 -47.39 -46.01
N ASP A 58 24.55 -47.96 -44.85
CA ASP A 58 24.95 -49.28 -44.33
C ASP A 58 24.11 -49.62 -43.08
N SER A 59 23.28 -50.65 -43.16
CA SER A 59 21.95 -50.70 -42.52
C SER A 59 21.77 -51.63 -41.32
N THR A 60 22.79 -51.96 -40.53
CA THR A 60 22.56 -52.87 -39.38
C THR A 60 23.33 -52.55 -38.10
N THR A 61 24.50 -51.92 -38.17
CA THR A 61 25.32 -51.62 -36.97
C THR A 61 24.95 -50.29 -36.32
N THR A 62 24.45 -49.32 -37.10
CA THR A 62 24.18 -47.94 -36.67
C THR A 62 22.94 -47.79 -35.79
N SER A 63 21.97 -48.73 -35.88
CA SER A 63 20.71 -48.66 -35.13
C SER A 63 20.84 -49.06 -33.66
N ALA A 64 21.73 -50.02 -33.35
CA ALA A 64 21.93 -50.49 -31.97
C ALA A 64 22.75 -49.49 -31.15
N THR A 65 23.72 -48.82 -31.77
CA THR A 65 24.52 -47.76 -31.14
C THR A 65 23.70 -46.50 -30.88
N ALA A 66 22.83 -46.10 -31.80
CA ALA A 66 21.94 -44.94 -31.61
C ALA A 66 20.90 -45.18 -30.50
N ALA A 67 20.39 -46.40 -30.36
CA ALA A 67 19.50 -46.77 -29.27
C ALA A 67 20.23 -46.71 -27.90
N ALA A 68 21.44 -47.27 -27.82
CA ALA A 68 22.25 -47.24 -26.59
C ALA A 68 22.67 -45.81 -26.19
N GLU A 69 22.99 -44.94 -27.15
CA GLU A 69 23.29 -43.53 -26.90
C GLU A 69 22.05 -42.75 -26.42
N THR A 70 20.86 -43.08 -26.93
CA THR A 70 19.59 -42.50 -26.49
C THR A 70 19.25 -42.90 -25.06
N GLU A 71 19.35 -44.19 -24.71
CA GLU A 71 19.13 -44.69 -23.36
C GLU A 71 20.11 -44.05 -22.35
N LEU A 72 21.38 -43.90 -22.72
CA LEU A 72 22.39 -43.22 -21.88
C LEU A 72 22.07 -41.73 -21.68
N HIS A 73 21.62 -41.04 -22.72
CA HIS A 73 21.23 -39.63 -22.65
C HIS A 73 19.97 -39.44 -21.78
N GLU A 74 18.99 -40.32 -21.90
CA GLU A 74 17.78 -40.34 -21.06
C GLU A 74 18.14 -40.58 -19.60
N ALA A 75 18.99 -41.57 -19.30
CA ALA A 75 19.44 -41.85 -17.93
C ALA A 75 20.17 -40.64 -17.31
N LYS A 76 21.06 -39.99 -18.07
CA LYS A 76 21.76 -38.77 -17.63
C LYS A 76 20.79 -37.60 -17.41
N THR A 77 19.75 -37.48 -18.24
CA THR A 77 18.73 -36.44 -18.08
C THR A 77 17.90 -36.69 -16.83
N LEU A 78 17.55 -37.93 -16.53
CA LEU A 78 16.81 -38.31 -15.33
C LEU A 78 17.63 -38.01 -14.05
N GLU A 79 18.91 -38.35 -14.03
CA GLU A 79 19.80 -38.02 -12.90
C GLU A 79 19.87 -36.49 -12.65
N LEU A 80 19.91 -35.69 -13.72
CA LEU A 80 19.88 -34.23 -13.62
C LEU A 80 18.51 -33.70 -13.15
N GLN A 81 17.42 -34.36 -13.51
CA GLN A 81 16.07 -34.05 -13.02
C GLN A 81 15.97 -34.34 -11.53
N ASP A 82 16.36 -35.54 -11.07
CA ASP A 82 16.34 -35.91 -9.66
C ASP A 82 17.19 -34.96 -8.80
N ALA A 83 18.38 -34.60 -9.31
CA ALA A 83 19.25 -33.64 -8.64
C ALA A 83 18.66 -32.21 -8.61
N TRP A 84 17.85 -31.83 -9.61
CA TRP A 84 17.13 -30.57 -9.62
C TRP A 84 15.93 -30.61 -8.66
N ASP A 85 15.13 -31.67 -8.70
CA ASP A 85 13.94 -31.88 -7.87
C ASP A 85 14.32 -31.87 -6.39
N ALA A 86 15.39 -32.60 -5.99
CA ALA A 86 15.90 -32.58 -4.62
C ALA A 86 16.32 -31.19 -4.13
N LYS A 87 16.85 -30.33 -5.01
CA LYS A 87 17.17 -28.93 -4.67
C LYS A 87 15.92 -28.06 -4.63
N SER A 88 14.95 -28.31 -5.51
CA SER A 88 13.67 -27.63 -5.52
C SER A 88 12.91 -27.88 -4.21
N ASP A 89 12.77 -29.14 -3.80
CA ASP A 89 12.14 -29.56 -2.55
C ASP A 89 12.83 -28.94 -1.34
N LYS A 90 14.17 -28.96 -1.35
CA LYS A 90 14.96 -28.32 -0.29
C LYS A 90 14.67 -26.82 -0.23
N ALA A 91 14.66 -26.12 -1.37
CA ALA A 91 14.38 -24.68 -1.41
C ALA A 91 12.97 -24.35 -0.91
N ALA A 92 11.96 -25.11 -1.35
CA ALA A 92 10.57 -24.95 -0.93
C ALA A 92 10.42 -25.16 0.58
N GLY A 93 11.02 -26.23 1.12
CA GLY A 93 11.04 -26.52 2.54
C GLY A 93 11.66 -25.39 3.37
N TRP A 94 12.76 -24.80 2.90
CA TRP A 94 13.37 -23.66 3.60
C TRP A 94 12.53 -22.40 3.56
N ILE A 95 11.94 -22.06 2.41
CA ILE A 95 11.00 -20.93 2.32
C ILE A 95 9.88 -21.15 3.32
N TRP A 96 9.22 -22.30 3.30
CA TRP A 96 8.11 -22.64 4.20
C TRP A 96 8.46 -22.54 5.68
N LEU A 97 9.62 -23.07 6.09
CA LEU A 97 10.07 -23.04 7.49
C LEU A 97 10.40 -21.62 7.97
N MET A 98 10.75 -20.72 7.05
CA MET A 98 11.05 -19.32 7.33
C MET A 98 9.84 -18.39 7.23
N LEU A 99 8.64 -18.94 7.09
CA LEU A 99 7.38 -18.20 7.19
C LEU A 99 6.76 -18.36 8.58
N ASP A 100 6.23 -17.27 9.12
CA ASP A 100 5.27 -17.38 10.21
C ASP A 100 3.95 -17.98 9.73
N GLN A 101 3.15 -18.46 10.68
CA GLN A 101 1.96 -19.26 10.40
C GLN A 101 0.97 -18.54 9.48
N ASP A 102 0.77 -17.24 9.69
CA ASP A 102 -0.13 -16.41 8.89
C ASP A 102 0.36 -16.21 7.45
N GLN A 103 1.66 -16.36 7.20
CA GLN A 103 2.24 -16.16 5.88
C GLN A 103 2.25 -17.44 5.05
N LYS A 104 2.20 -18.60 5.71
CA LYS A 104 2.10 -19.90 5.03
C LYS A 104 0.81 -20.03 4.23
N THR A 105 -0.29 -19.43 4.69
CA THR A 105 -1.56 -19.48 3.97
C THR A 105 -1.49 -18.80 2.60
N LEU A 106 -0.55 -17.86 2.39
CA LEU A 106 -0.34 -17.21 1.09
C LEU A 106 0.25 -18.16 0.05
N VAL A 107 1.03 -19.15 0.47
CA VAL A 107 1.81 -20.02 -0.42
C VAL A 107 1.40 -21.50 -0.35
N ASP A 108 0.39 -21.85 0.44
CA ASP A 108 -0.04 -23.24 0.63
C ASP A 108 -0.41 -23.93 -0.70
N GLY A 109 -1.05 -23.19 -1.61
CA GLY A 109 -1.41 -23.68 -2.95
C GLY A 109 -0.23 -23.88 -3.91
N CYS A 110 0.97 -23.38 -3.58
CA CYS A 110 2.17 -23.49 -4.40
C CYS A 110 3.40 -23.99 -3.63
N LYS A 111 3.18 -24.68 -2.50
CA LYS A 111 4.24 -25.09 -1.56
C LYS A 111 5.31 -26.02 -2.14
N ASP A 112 5.06 -26.66 -3.28
CA ASP A 112 5.98 -27.57 -3.95
C ASP A 112 6.81 -26.87 -5.05
N ASP A 113 6.47 -25.61 -5.39
CA ASP A 113 7.21 -24.80 -6.37
C ASP A 113 7.84 -23.59 -5.67
N PRO A 114 9.14 -23.65 -5.32
CA PRO A 114 9.79 -22.56 -4.60
C PRO A 114 9.86 -21.26 -5.41
N CYS A 115 9.85 -21.32 -6.75
CA CYS A 115 9.82 -20.13 -7.59
C CYS A 115 8.44 -19.46 -7.52
N ALA A 116 7.37 -20.25 -7.55
CA ALA A 116 6.02 -19.75 -7.36
C ALA A 116 5.80 -19.21 -5.94
N MET A 117 6.33 -19.86 -4.90
CA MET A 117 6.28 -19.36 -3.52
C MET A 117 6.93 -17.97 -3.43
N TRP A 118 8.16 -17.84 -3.93
CA TRP A 118 8.89 -16.56 -3.90
C TRP A 118 8.15 -15.46 -4.66
N THR A 119 7.65 -15.77 -5.85
CA THR A 119 6.88 -14.83 -6.69
C THR A 119 5.58 -14.39 -5.99
N THR A 120 4.90 -15.31 -5.31
CA THR A 120 3.66 -15.01 -4.58
C THR A 120 3.94 -14.09 -3.40
N LEU A 121 4.97 -14.37 -2.61
CA LEU A 121 5.39 -13.50 -1.51
C LEU A 121 5.82 -12.12 -2.03
N GLU A 122 6.63 -12.06 -3.09
CA GLU A 122 7.09 -10.80 -3.66
C GLU A 122 5.94 -9.96 -4.19
N SER A 123 4.99 -10.55 -4.92
CA SER A 123 3.82 -9.83 -5.43
C SER A 123 2.89 -9.34 -4.31
N THR A 124 2.82 -10.07 -3.19
CA THR A 124 2.00 -9.71 -2.03
C THR A 124 2.61 -8.54 -1.27
N TYR A 125 3.91 -8.57 -1.01
CA TYR A 125 4.59 -7.60 -0.15
C TYR A 125 5.20 -6.41 -0.89
N ARG A 126 5.64 -6.59 -2.14
CA ARG A 126 6.13 -5.51 -3.01
C ARG A 126 5.10 -5.16 -4.07
N GLN A 127 3.92 -4.79 -3.61
CA GLN A 127 2.90 -4.27 -4.51
C GLN A 127 3.40 -2.98 -5.15
N LYS A 128 3.65 -3.02 -6.46
CA LYS A 128 4.05 -1.83 -7.24
C LYS A 128 2.84 -0.96 -7.61
N LYS A 129 1.88 -0.85 -6.68
CA LYS A 129 0.68 -0.03 -6.82
C LYS A 129 0.95 1.39 -6.34
N ALA A 130 0.15 2.33 -6.84
CA ALA A 130 0.31 3.73 -6.50
C ALA A 130 0.07 4.01 -5.00
N GLY A 131 -0.92 3.35 -4.38
CA GLY A 131 -1.14 3.41 -2.93
C GLY A 131 0.05 2.91 -2.11
N SER A 132 0.69 1.81 -2.50
CA SER A 132 1.88 1.28 -1.82
C SER A 132 3.06 2.25 -1.91
N ARG A 133 3.26 2.89 -3.07
CA ARG A 133 4.27 3.95 -3.23
C ARG A 133 3.93 5.18 -2.39
N PHE A 134 2.66 5.60 -2.37
CA PHE A 134 2.19 6.70 -1.52
C PHE A 134 2.56 6.45 -0.07
N ASN A 135 2.23 5.27 0.47
CA ASN A 135 2.54 4.91 1.86
C ASN A 135 4.06 4.92 2.12
N ALA A 136 4.87 4.38 1.21
CA ALA A 136 6.33 4.40 1.36
C ALA A 136 6.91 5.83 1.36
N TYR A 137 6.40 6.72 0.52
CA TYR A 137 6.77 8.14 0.58
C TYR A 137 6.29 8.80 1.87
N ASP A 138 5.09 8.44 2.34
CA ASP A 138 4.52 8.96 3.58
C ASP A 138 5.39 8.60 4.78
N ASP A 139 5.78 7.34 4.87
CA ASP A 139 6.69 6.81 5.88
C ASP A 139 8.05 7.51 5.81
N LEU A 140 8.62 7.66 4.61
CA LEU A 140 9.90 8.35 4.38
C LEU A 140 9.87 9.78 4.94
N PHE A 141 8.84 10.57 4.60
CA PHE A 141 8.73 11.95 5.07
C PHE A 141 8.31 12.06 6.55
N SER A 142 7.77 10.98 7.12
CA SER A 142 7.40 10.87 8.53
C SER A 142 8.57 10.48 9.43
N ILE A 143 9.72 10.06 8.87
CA ILE A 143 10.92 9.75 9.66
C ILE A 143 11.32 10.95 10.52
N ARG A 144 11.44 10.70 11.83
CA ARG A 144 12.02 11.61 12.82
C ARG A 144 13.08 10.86 13.62
N LYS A 145 14.11 11.59 14.07
CA LYS A 145 15.14 11.06 14.96
C LYS A 145 14.51 10.73 16.32
N SER A 146 14.76 9.53 16.85
CA SER A 146 14.38 9.18 18.23
C SER A 146 15.43 9.70 19.22
N ASP A 147 15.07 9.85 20.49
CA ASP A 147 15.96 10.40 21.52
C ASP A 147 17.20 9.53 21.75
N ASP A 148 17.01 8.20 21.78
CA ASP A 148 18.01 7.15 22.02
C ASP A 148 18.78 6.73 20.76
N GLU A 149 18.46 7.32 19.60
CA GLU A 149 19.04 6.93 18.32
C GLU A 149 20.31 7.72 17.98
N SER A 150 21.32 7.04 17.41
CA SER A 150 22.48 7.70 16.81
C SER A 150 22.16 8.31 15.44
N LEU A 151 22.91 9.34 15.02
CA LEU A 151 22.75 9.92 13.68
C LEU A 151 23.04 8.91 12.57
N GLN A 152 23.95 7.96 12.79
CA GLN A 152 24.23 6.91 11.82
C GLN A 152 23.03 5.96 11.62
N SER A 153 22.34 5.60 12.71
CA SER A 153 21.11 4.80 12.62
C SER A 153 20.03 5.55 11.85
N LEU A 154 19.88 6.86 12.09
CA LEU A 154 18.92 7.67 11.36
C LEU A 154 19.23 7.70 9.85
N ILE A 155 20.50 7.92 9.48
CA ILE A 155 20.95 7.87 8.07
C ILE A 155 20.59 6.52 7.44
N ASN A 156 20.88 5.42 8.13
CA ASN A 156 20.58 4.09 7.63
C ASN A 156 19.06 3.88 7.43
N ARG A 157 18.22 4.32 8.37
CA ARG A 157 16.75 4.25 8.22
C ARG A 157 16.23 5.04 7.03
N VAL A 158 16.77 6.25 6.80
CA VAL A 158 16.42 7.08 5.64
C VAL A 158 16.83 6.41 4.34
N ASP A 159 18.05 5.86 4.28
CA ASP A 159 18.56 5.15 3.10
C ASP A 159 17.74 3.89 2.79
N GLU A 160 17.37 3.11 3.82
CA GLU A 160 16.51 1.94 3.70
C GLU A 160 15.11 2.31 3.21
N SER A 161 14.51 3.36 3.77
CA SER A 161 13.21 3.87 3.35
C SER A 161 13.23 4.35 1.89
N MET A 162 14.28 5.06 1.46
CA MET A 162 14.43 5.48 0.07
C MET A 162 14.61 4.28 -0.88
N LYS A 163 15.40 3.27 -0.50
CA LYS A 163 15.52 2.02 -1.27
C LYS A 163 14.18 1.31 -1.42
N LEU A 164 13.34 1.31 -0.39
CA LEU A 164 11.98 0.78 -0.48
C LEU A 164 11.15 1.56 -1.49
N CYS A 165 11.12 2.89 -1.42
CA CYS A 165 10.44 3.75 -2.40
C CYS A 165 10.88 3.45 -3.84
N GLN A 166 12.18 3.23 -4.06
CA GLN A 166 12.72 2.87 -5.37
C GLN A 166 12.28 1.48 -5.83
N SER A 167 12.26 0.49 -4.94
CA SER A 167 11.88 -0.89 -5.26
C SER A 167 10.41 -1.04 -5.71
N LEU A 168 9.54 -0.14 -5.24
CA LEU A 168 8.11 -0.10 -5.55
C LEU A 168 7.80 0.58 -6.90
N ARG A 169 8.82 1.10 -7.60
CA ARG A 169 8.66 1.72 -8.91
C ARG A 169 8.45 0.67 -10.01
N PRO A 170 7.49 0.90 -10.92
CA PRO A 170 7.41 0.18 -12.19
C PRO A 170 8.67 0.35 -13.05
N LYS A 171 8.85 -0.51 -14.06
CA LYS A 171 10.03 -0.49 -14.93
C LYS A 171 10.12 0.78 -15.80
N ASP A 172 8.98 1.37 -16.10
CA ASP A 172 8.77 2.55 -16.95
C ASP A 172 8.62 3.86 -16.13
N PHE A 173 9.00 3.84 -14.86
CA PHE A 173 8.86 4.99 -13.97
C PHE A 173 9.94 6.05 -14.22
N ASP A 174 9.56 7.18 -14.82
CA ASP A 174 10.44 8.31 -15.12
C ASP A 174 10.23 9.49 -14.14
N LEU A 175 11.03 10.55 -14.30
CA LEU A 175 10.91 11.76 -13.46
C LEU A 175 9.54 12.46 -13.64
N LYS A 176 8.93 12.37 -14.82
CA LYS A 176 7.58 12.95 -15.05
C LYS A 176 6.50 12.16 -14.32
N ALA A 177 6.64 10.85 -14.18
CA ALA A 177 5.79 10.02 -13.35
C ALA A 177 5.96 10.40 -11.87
N LEU A 178 7.20 10.62 -11.42
CA LEU A 178 7.48 11.11 -10.07
C LEU A 178 6.80 12.45 -9.78
N ASP A 179 6.94 13.46 -10.65
CA ASP A 179 6.33 14.78 -10.45
C ASP A 179 4.79 14.71 -10.35
N ARG A 180 4.18 13.85 -11.17
CA ARG A 180 2.72 13.61 -11.16
C ARG A 180 2.27 12.92 -9.88
N GLU A 181 3.01 11.91 -9.41
CA GLU A 181 2.69 11.22 -8.15
C GLU A 181 2.90 12.14 -6.94
N LEU A 182 3.99 12.92 -6.89
CA LEU A 182 4.24 13.89 -5.81
C LEU A 182 3.14 14.95 -5.73
N THR A 183 2.69 15.47 -6.88
CA THR A 183 1.56 16.42 -6.91
C THR A 183 0.30 15.79 -6.32
N SER A 184 -0.01 14.56 -6.71
CA SER A 184 -1.16 13.81 -6.21
C SER A 184 -1.04 13.51 -4.71
N MET A 185 0.17 13.17 -4.25
CA MET A 185 0.47 12.92 -2.85
C MET A 185 0.22 14.17 -1.99
N VAL A 186 0.71 15.32 -2.43
CA VAL A 186 0.52 16.60 -1.73
C VAL A 186 -0.96 16.96 -1.65
N LEU A 187 -1.73 16.76 -2.74
CA LEU A 187 -3.17 16.99 -2.73
C LEU A 187 -3.88 16.13 -1.68
N ILE A 188 -3.56 14.84 -1.61
CA ILE A 188 -4.15 13.91 -0.64
C ILE A 188 -3.75 14.28 0.79
N ARG A 189 -2.47 14.58 1.04
CA ARG A 189 -1.97 14.98 2.37
C ARG A 189 -2.49 16.34 2.85
N ALA A 190 -2.93 17.20 1.95
CA ALA A 190 -3.53 18.49 2.29
C ALA A 190 -4.96 18.36 2.81
N LEU A 191 -5.60 17.19 2.68
CA LEU A 191 -6.94 16.95 3.17
C LEU A 191 -6.94 16.74 4.70
N PRO A 192 -7.90 17.33 5.43
CA PRO A 192 -8.08 17.06 6.86
C PRO A 192 -8.70 15.66 7.11
N ASP A 193 -8.63 15.21 8.36
CA ASP A 193 -9.07 13.86 8.79
C ASP A 193 -10.54 13.52 8.45
N GLU A 194 -11.40 14.53 8.31
CA GLU A 194 -12.79 14.37 7.85
C GLU A 194 -12.91 13.79 6.42
N TYR A 195 -11.82 13.76 5.65
CA TYR A 195 -11.75 13.10 4.34
C TYR A 195 -11.12 11.70 4.42
N SER A 196 -10.84 11.14 5.59
CA SER A 196 -10.18 9.82 5.76
C SER A 196 -10.80 8.68 4.93
N HIS A 197 -12.12 8.61 4.84
CA HIS A 197 -12.82 7.63 3.99
C HIS A 197 -12.56 7.85 2.50
N PHE A 198 -12.57 9.12 2.07
CA PHE A 198 -12.26 9.49 0.69
C PHE A 198 -10.80 9.21 0.36
N VAL A 199 -9.86 9.55 1.24
CA VAL A 199 -8.44 9.22 1.12
C VAL A 199 -8.25 7.71 0.98
N SER A 200 -8.91 6.91 1.83
CA SER A 200 -8.85 5.45 1.74
C SER A 200 -9.33 4.94 0.37
N SER A 201 -10.40 5.54 -0.19
CA SER A 201 -10.89 5.19 -1.53
C SER A 201 -9.91 5.56 -2.64
N LEU A 202 -9.19 6.68 -2.52
CA LEU A 202 -8.16 7.10 -3.49
C LEU A 202 -6.95 6.15 -3.48
N LEU A 203 -6.51 5.71 -2.31
CA LEU A 203 -5.34 4.83 -2.17
C LEU A 203 -5.60 3.40 -2.68
N LEU A 204 -6.87 3.02 -2.85
CA LEU A 204 -7.27 1.75 -3.48
C LEU A 204 -7.23 1.79 -5.01
N MET A 205 -7.09 2.96 -5.62
CA MET A 205 -7.04 3.10 -7.08
C MET A 205 -5.71 2.56 -7.64
N ASP A 206 -5.77 1.89 -8.79
CA ASP A 206 -4.56 1.34 -9.43
C ASP A 206 -3.62 2.44 -9.96
N LYS A 207 -4.17 3.61 -10.29
CA LYS A 207 -3.43 4.79 -10.76
C LYS A 207 -3.74 5.98 -9.85
N LEU A 208 -2.68 6.69 -9.44
CA LEU A 208 -2.75 7.89 -8.61
C LEU A 208 -2.08 9.04 -9.37
N ASP A 209 -2.54 9.28 -10.60
CA ASP A 209 -2.09 10.42 -11.40
C ASP A 209 -2.93 11.67 -11.10
N LYS A 210 -2.35 12.83 -11.43
CA LYS A 210 -2.92 14.13 -11.12
C LYS A 210 -4.33 14.32 -11.66
N ASP A 211 -4.60 13.90 -12.89
CA ASP A 211 -5.91 14.14 -13.52
C ASP A 211 -6.98 13.30 -12.82
N THR A 212 -6.65 12.03 -12.52
CA THR A 212 -7.52 11.14 -11.76
C THR A 212 -7.85 11.69 -10.38
N VAL A 213 -6.85 12.16 -9.61
CA VAL A 213 -7.07 12.74 -8.27
C VAL A 213 -7.89 14.02 -8.35
N GLN A 214 -7.61 14.89 -9.33
CA GLN A 214 -8.37 16.13 -9.53
C GLN A 214 -9.85 15.84 -9.81
N GLN A 215 -10.15 14.88 -10.70
CA GLN A 215 -11.54 14.51 -10.99
C GLN A 215 -12.23 13.89 -9.77
N ALA A 216 -11.53 13.07 -8.98
CA ALA A 216 -12.07 12.52 -7.76
C ALA A 216 -12.38 13.61 -6.73
N PHE A 217 -11.51 14.62 -6.58
CA PHE A 217 -11.73 15.75 -5.67
C PHE A 217 -12.96 16.56 -6.09
N LEU A 218 -13.10 16.89 -7.37
CA LEU A 218 -14.27 17.61 -7.88
C LEU A 218 -15.56 16.80 -7.66
N THR A 219 -15.48 15.48 -7.83
CA THR A 219 -16.61 14.58 -7.59
C THR A 219 -17.00 14.54 -6.12
N GLU A 220 -16.04 14.38 -5.20
CA GLU A 220 -16.29 14.38 -3.75
C GLU A 220 -16.85 15.73 -3.27
N GLU A 221 -16.32 16.84 -3.78
CA GLU A 221 -16.82 18.19 -3.51
C GLU A 221 -18.31 18.32 -3.90
N ILE A 222 -18.69 17.86 -5.09
CA ILE A 222 -20.09 17.85 -5.54
C ILE A 222 -20.95 16.98 -4.64
N GLN A 223 -20.48 15.78 -4.28
CA GLN A 223 -21.22 14.86 -3.42
C GLN A 223 -21.43 15.42 -2.01
N ARG A 224 -20.42 16.10 -1.44
CA ARG A 224 -20.53 16.78 -0.14
C ARG A 224 -21.53 17.92 -0.18
N ARG A 225 -21.50 18.75 -1.24
CA ARG A 225 -22.47 19.83 -1.42
C ARG A 225 -23.90 19.31 -1.52
N ARG A 226 -24.14 18.21 -2.24
CA ARG A 226 -25.46 17.57 -2.32
C ARG A 226 -25.92 17.06 -0.95
N ARG A 227 -25.08 16.32 -0.24
CA ARG A 227 -25.37 15.83 1.12
C ARG A 227 -25.69 16.98 2.10
N ALA A 228 -24.97 18.09 2.00
CA ALA A 228 -25.23 19.27 2.82
C ALA A 228 -26.58 19.92 2.48
N ALA A 229 -26.91 20.07 1.19
CA ALA A 229 -28.21 20.60 0.75
C ALA A 229 -29.38 19.70 1.19
N ASP A 230 -29.23 18.38 1.07
CA ASP A 230 -30.23 17.40 1.50
C ASP A 230 -30.42 17.43 3.02
N ALA A 231 -29.33 17.54 3.79
CA ALA A 231 -29.40 17.65 5.25
C ALA A 231 -30.16 18.92 5.69
N VAL A 232 -29.94 20.06 5.00
CA VAL A 232 -30.69 21.30 5.25
C VAL A 232 -32.18 21.11 4.91
N SER A 233 -32.50 20.46 3.80
CA SER A 233 -33.88 20.17 3.40
C SER A 233 -34.60 19.27 4.42
N VAL A 234 -33.97 18.18 4.85
CA VAL A 234 -34.51 17.25 5.86
C VAL A 234 -34.71 17.96 7.20
N ALA A 235 -33.75 18.79 7.63
CA ALA A 235 -33.89 19.58 8.86
C ALA A 235 -35.06 20.57 8.79
N ALA A 236 -35.26 21.22 7.64
CA ALA A 236 -36.39 22.13 7.41
C ALA A 236 -37.74 21.40 7.45
N MET A 237 -37.83 20.21 6.84
CA MET A 237 -39.02 19.36 6.88
C MET A 237 -39.37 18.94 8.32
N ALA A 238 -38.38 18.46 9.09
CA ALA A 238 -38.57 18.08 10.49
C ALA A 238 -38.98 19.26 11.39
N ALA A 239 -38.47 20.47 11.13
CA ALA A 239 -38.88 21.69 11.84
C ALA A 239 -40.31 22.13 11.48
N GLY A 240 -40.73 21.94 10.22
CA GLY A 240 -42.08 22.17 9.75
C GLY A 240 -43.11 21.23 10.41
N GLU A 241 -42.78 19.94 10.53
CA GLU A 241 -43.61 18.95 11.22
C GLU A 241 -43.79 19.26 12.71
N ARG A 242 -42.71 19.66 13.41
CA ARG A 242 -42.78 20.14 14.80
C ARG A 242 -43.65 21.40 14.96
N SER A 243 -43.62 22.28 13.96
CA SER A 243 -44.44 23.51 13.96
C SER A 243 -45.93 23.24 13.71
N GLN A 244 -46.26 22.23 12.89
CA GLN A 244 -47.64 21.77 12.70
C GLN A 244 -48.19 21.06 13.94
N ALA A 245 -47.39 20.21 14.61
CA ALA A 245 -47.79 19.56 15.86
C ALA A 245 -48.07 20.59 16.99
N GLY A 246 -47.34 21.71 17.04
CA GLY A 246 -47.57 22.80 17.99
C GLY A 246 -48.80 23.68 17.70
N ARG A 247 -49.41 23.58 16.50
CA ARG A 247 -50.54 24.45 16.09
C ARG A 247 -51.90 23.89 16.49
N VAL A 248 -52.03 22.58 16.77
CA VAL A 248 -53.29 21.94 17.17
C VAL A 248 -53.62 22.15 18.66
N GLY A 249 -52.69 22.69 19.47
CA GLY A 249 -52.84 22.82 20.92
C GLY A 249 -53.16 24.21 21.48
N ARG A 250 -53.38 25.26 20.66
CA ARG A 250 -53.51 26.63 21.19
C ARG A 250 -54.97 27.08 21.29
N LYS A 251 -55.65 26.68 22.38
CA LYS A 251 -56.86 27.38 22.87
C LYS A 251 -56.44 28.81 23.27
N LEU A 252 -57.13 29.77 22.69
CA LEU A 252 -56.96 31.20 22.94
C LEU A 252 -57.60 31.53 24.30
N GLU A 253 -56.79 31.69 25.34
CA GLU A 253 -57.22 32.35 26.58
C GLU A 253 -56.63 33.75 26.62
N THR A 254 -57.51 34.73 26.42
CA THR A 254 -57.28 36.15 26.66
C THR A 254 -57.43 36.45 28.15
N THR A 255 -56.36 36.95 28.76
CA THR A 255 -56.43 37.76 29.98
C THR A 255 -55.48 38.95 29.88
N PRO A 256 -55.89 40.14 30.35
CA PRO A 256 -55.13 41.37 30.19
C PRO A 256 -54.24 41.65 31.41
N GLY A 257 -53.13 42.36 31.21
CA GLY A 257 -52.47 43.08 32.30
C GLY A 257 -50.95 43.20 32.19
N SER A 258 -50.52 44.45 32.07
CA SER A 258 -49.27 44.99 32.62
C SER A 258 -47.99 44.81 31.80
N GLN A 259 -47.66 45.90 31.09
CA GLN A 259 -46.35 46.21 30.55
C GLN A 259 -45.32 46.33 31.67
N GLU A 260 -44.22 45.58 31.59
CA GLU A 260 -42.93 45.98 32.14
C GLU A 260 -41.81 45.42 31.23
N GLY A 261 -41.02 46.33 30.68
CA GLY A 261 -40.06 46.06 29.61
C GLY A 261 -38.78 45.39 30.11
N SER A 262 -38.56 44.14 29.73
CA SER A 262 -37.27 43.47 29.85
C SER A 262 -36.40 43.79 28.63
N GLY A 263 -35.42 44.68 28.79
CA GLY A 263 -34.40 44.93 27.77
C GLY A 263 -33.49 43.72 27.58
N ILE A 264 -33.32 43.27 26.34
CA ILE A 264 -32.39 42.19 25.97
C ILE A 264 -30.97 42.76 26.00
N TYR A 265 -30.08 42.13 26.77
CA TYR A 265 -28.68 42.50 26.87
C TYR A 265 -27.81 41.51 26.08
N CYS A 266 -26.92 42.00 25.23
CA CYS A 266 -25.89 41.19 24.57
C CYS A 266 -24.53 41.38 25.28
N HIS A 267 -23.80 40.28 25.49
CA HIS A 267 -22.50 40.30 26.15
C HIS A 267 -21.37 40.36 25.10
N CYS A 268 -20.53 41.40 25.14
CA CYS A 268 -19.36 41.53 24.25
C CYS A 268 -18.06 41.24 25.03
N PRO A 269 -17.21 40.29 24.59
CA PRO A 269 -15.98 39.90 25.30
C PRO A 269 -14.89 40.98 25.42
N SER A 270 -15.01 42.11 24.73
CA SER A 270 -14.01 43.20 24.77
C SER A 270 -14.47 44.47 25.51
N CYS A 271 -15.75 44.65 25.81
CA CYS A 271 -16.25 45.90 26.41
C CYS A 271 -17.44 45.76 27.40
N GLY A 272 -17.94 44.55 27.68
CA GLY A 272 -19.00 44.32 28.68
C GLY A 272 -20.42 44.39 28.12
N VAL A 273 -21.39 44.73 28.99
CA VAL A 273 -22.84 44.67 28.71
C VAL A 273 -23.36 46.01 28.17
N HIS A 274 -23.98 46.00 26.98
CA HIS A 274 -24.59 47.19 26.37
C HIS A 274 -26.07 46.99 26.03
N ARG A 275 -26.86 48.07 26.14
CA ARG A 275 -28.26 48.14 25.67
C ARG A 275 -28.27 48.31 24.15
N GLN A 276 -29.10 47.56 23.46
CA GLN A 276 -29.05 47.33 22.01
C GLN A 276 -29.36 48.58 21.15
N CYS A 277 -28.42 49.53 21.06
CA CYS A 277 -28.37 50.56 20.02
C CYS A 277 -26.92 51.03 19.82
N LYS A 278 -26.35 50.75 18.64
CA LYS A 278 -25.07 51.22 18.07
C LYS A 278 -23.80 50.41 18.39
N CYS A 279 -23.57 49.35 17.60
CA CYS A 279 -22.21 48.95 17.21
C CYS A 279 -22.15 48.99 15.67
N TYR A 280 -21.73 50.13 15.13
CA TYR A 280 -21.38 50.25 13.73
C TYR A 280 -20.06 49.50 13.48
N PHE A 281 -20.07 48.61 12.50
CA PHE A 281 -18.87 47.98 11.95
C PHE A 281 -17.91 49.04 11.42
N GLY A 282 -16.68 49.04 11.92
CA GLY A 282 -15.56 49.81 11.37
C GLY A 282 -14.25 49.08 11.66
N SER A 283 -13.82 48.22 10.73
CA SER A 283 -12.39 47.93 10.55
C SER A 283 -11.73 49.20 9.96
N PRO A 284 -10.42 49.49 10.16
CA PRO A 284 -9.35 48.49 10.03
C PRO A 284 -8.12 48.68 10.95
N ARG A 285 -7.20 47.71 10.85
CA ARG A 285 -5.71 47.80 11.00
C ARG A 285 -5.09 46.92 12.10
N SER A 286 -4.52 45.80 11.62
CA SER A 286 -3.15 45.35 11.86
C SER A 286 -2.48 45.76 13.17
N PHE A 287 -2.38 44.83 14.12
CA PHE A 287 -1.33 44.84 15.13
C PHE A 287 -0.86 43.40 15.40
N PHE A 288 0.34 43.10 14.91
CA PHE A 288 1.18 42.02 15.43
C PHE A 288 1.70 42.44 16.82
N PRO A 289 1.81 41.50 17.76
CA PRO A 289 2.95 41.56 18.68
C PRO A 289 3.58 40.18 18.92
N HIS A 290 4.88 40.10 18.65
CA HIS A 290 5.84 39.23 19.34
C HIS A 290 6.99 40.14 19.80
N PRO A 291 7.85 39.71 20.73
CA PRO A 291 7.56 39.17 22.06
C PRO A 291 8.26 40.04 23.14
N THR A 292 7.98 39.84 24.42
CA THR A 292 8.87 40.35 25.49
C THR A 292 9.26 39.21 26.46
N PRO A 293 10.53 39.19 26.92
CA PRO A 293 11.08 38.07 27.68
C PRO A 293 10.88 38.24 29.19
N ARG A 294 10.74 37.11 29.88
CA ARG A 294 11.26 36.88 31.24
C ARG A 294 11.75 35.44 31.32
#